data_AF-A0A9Q0CRE6-F1
#
_entry.id   AF-A0A9Q0CRE6-F1
#
_cell.length_a   1.000
_cell.length_b   1.000
_cell.length_c   1.000
_cell.angle_alpha   90.00
_cell.angle_beta   90.00
_cell.angle_gamma   90.00
#
_symmetry.space_group_name_H-M   'P 1'
#
loop_
_entity.id
_entity.type
_entity.pdbx_description
1 polymer ?
#
loop_
_entity_poly.entity_id
_entity_poly.type
_entity_poly.pdbx_seq_one_letter_code
_entity_poly.pdbx_strand_id
1 'polypeptide(L)'
;MVQALAEENNDSLYKPFFQKTDNNGETSNVDWGYVCQIIFLLSIFGLVGFFLFSLSYAGVYLDTWPKFSLAVASVDGLSPSSEPSTTISPVFNLTLHVDNTNSYYNYCVKKGKTRVLYQLVEVAEAPTVGFCMDGFLGEKNVSIHAWHMELVLPGFLRDQLYEEVKEGKAVFDVQLLFEFDGLRVQDSSSRSFIDCQQVVASGATFQCKHSVSSVISQRNTGYDSFDTPHAN
;
A
#
# COMPACT_ATOMS: atom_id res chain seq x y z
N MET A 1 23.20 20.47 95.92
CA MET A 1 23.62 21.63 95.11
C MET A 1 23.99 21.07 93.74
N VAL A 2 23.09 21.17 92.75
CA VAL A 2 23.22 22.03 91.54
C VAL A 2 24.43 21.57 90.69
N GLN A 3 24.33 21.07 89.46
CA GLN A 3 23.59 21.54 88.28
C GLN A 3 23.60 20.49 87.14
N ALA A 4 22.65 20.62 86.21
CA ALA A 4 22.46 19.83 85.00
C ALA A 4 23.28 20.37 83.79
N LEU A 5 23.05 19.74 82.61
CA LEU A 5 23.42 20.11 81.21
C LEU A 5 24.72 19.46 80.69
N ALA A 6 24.85 18.93 79.47
CA ALA A 6 23.94 18.74 78.34
C ALA A 6 24.54 17.69 77.37
N GLU A 7 23.66 17.16 76.54
CA GLU A 7 23.81 16.17 75.47
C GLU A 7 24.32 16.80 74.15
N GLU A 8 24.63 15.96 73.16
CA GLU A 8 25.11 16.26 71.78
C GLU A 8 26.61 16.60 71.67
N ASN A 9 27.38 16.04 70.72
CA ASN A 9 27.03 15.97 69.32
C ASN A 9 27.89 14.92 68.60
N ASN A 10 27.22 13.93 68.01
CA ASN A 10 27.79 12.93 67.12
C ASN A 10 27.40 13.38 65.71
N ASP A 11 28.31 13.97 64.93
CA ASP A 11 28.15 14.05 63.47
C ASP A 11 29.47 14.46 62.80
N SER A 12 30.36 13.48 62.73
CA SER A 12 31.40 13.40 61.71
C SER A 12 30.82 12.61 60.53
N LEU A 13 30.04 13.23 59.64
CA LEU A 13 29.83 12.71 58.29
C LEU A 13 29.23 13.77 57.36
N TYR A 14 29.80 13.87 56.15
CA TYR A 14 29.36 14.68 54.99
C TYR A 14 29.62 16.20 55.01
N LYS A 15 30.79 16.59 54.45
CA LYS A 15 30.95 17.88 53.75
C LYS A 15 31.14 17.62 52.25
N PRO A 16 30.25 18.06 51.35
CA PRO A 16 30.52 18.06 49.93
C PRO A 16 31.46 19.21 49.55
N PHE A 17 32.45 18.89 48.72
CA PHE A 17 33.64 19.69 48.40
C PHE A 17 33.47 20.59 47.17
N PHE A 18 32.37 21.32 47.02
CA PHE A 18 32.27 22.35 45.96
C PHE A 18 31.38 23.52 46.39
N GLN A 19 31.97 24.50 47.08
CA GLN A 19 31.40 25.85 47.18
C GLN A 19 32.32 26.80 46.41
N LYS A 20 31.81 27.35 45.31
CA LYS A 20 32.44 28.46 44.60
C LYS A 20 32.00 29.75 45.29
N THR A 21 32.93 30.46 45.90
CA THR A 21 32.70 31.74 46.58
C THR A 21 33.04 32.88 45.62
N ASP A 22 32.05 33.68 45.25
CA ASP A 22 32.27 34.93 44.53
C ASP A 22 32.48 36.08 45.54
N ASN A 23 33.26 37.10 45.16
CA ASN A 23 33.83 38.12 46.06
C ASN A 23 32.83 39.09 46.75
N ASN A 24 31.52 38.88 46.61
CA ASN A 24 30.48 39.71 47.23
C ASN A 24 29.62 38.97 48.26
N GLY A 25 29.96 37.73 48.64
CA GLY A 25 29.29 37.03 49.75
C GLY A 25 27.82 36.65 49.50
N GLU A 26 27.33 36.79 48.28
CA GLU A 26 25.98 36.37 47.90
C GLU A 26 26.07 34.99 47.26
N THR A 27 25.88 33.95 48.07
CA THR A 27 25.70 32.59 47.56
C THR A 27 24.36 32.53 46.83
N SER A 28 24.37 32.68 45.51
CA SER A 28 23.20 32.40 44.69
C SER A 28 22.92 30.89 44.79
N ASN A 29 22.06 30.51 45.73
CA ASN A 29 21.51 29.17 45.79
C ASN A 29 20.68 28.99 44.53
N VAL A 30 21.26 28.31 43.53
CA VAL A 30 20.46 27.74 42.45
C VAL A 30 19.45 26.83 43.13
N ASP A 31 18.19 27.26 43.13
CA ASP A 31 17.11 26.49 43.70
C ASP A 31 16.97 25.22 42.84
N TRP A 32 17.53 24.13 43.38
CA TRP A 32 17.56 22.82 42.74
C TRP A 32 16.15 22.32 42.37
N GLY A 33 15.09 22.86 42.99
CA GLY A 33 13.70 22.63 42.59
C GLY A 33 13.40 23.14 41.18
N TYR A 34 13.82 24.37 40.85
CA TYR A 34 13.66 24.93 39.50
C TYR A 34 14.52 24.21 38.47
N VAL A 35 15.74 23.80 38.86
CA VAL A 35 16.62 23.02 37.97
C VAL A 35 15.99 21.66 37.64
N CYS A 36 15.46 20.94 38.63
CA CYS A 36 14.73 19.69 38.42
C CYS A 36 13.47 19.88 37.57
N GLN A 37 12.70 20.95 37.80
CA GLN A 37 11.50 21.25 37.05
C GLN A 37 11.81 21.54 35.56
N ILE A 38 12.87 22.29 35.27
CA ILE A 38 13.30 22.59 33.90
C ILE A 38 13.74 21.30 33.19
N ILE A 39 14.54 20.46 33.84
CA ILE A 39 14.99 19.19 33.26
C ILE A 39 13.79 18.26 32.98
N PHE A 40 12.83 18.20 33.89
CA PHE A 40 11.62 17.40 33.71
C PHE A 40 10.80 17.87 32.51
N LEU A 41 10.59 19.18 32.36
CA LEU A 41 9.89 19.76 31.21
C LEU A 41 10.62 19.49 29.89
N LEU A 42 11.95 19.67 29.86
CA LEU A 42 12.75 19.35 28.67
C LEU A 42 12.69 17.86 28.31
N SER A 43 12.66 16.98 29.31
CA SER A 43 12.52 15.54 29.08
C SER A 43 11.16 15.19 28.46
N ILE A 44 10.07 15.80 28.95
CA ILE A 44 8.73 15.58 28.41
C ILE A 44 8.64 16.13 26.99
N PHE A 45 9.13 17.35 26.74
CA PHE A 45 9.14 17.92 25.40
C PHE A 45 9.98 17.08 24.42
N GLY A 46 11.12 16.56 24.88
CA GLY A 46 11.95 15.65 24.10
C GLY A 46 11.24 14.33 23.78
N LEU A 47 10.58 13.72 24.76
CA LEU A 47 9.82 12.48 24.58
C LEU A 47 8.61 12.68 23.66
N VAL A 48 7.86 13.77 23.84
CA VAL A 48 6.73 14.12 22.97
C VAL A 48 7.21 14.40 21.56
N GLY A 49 8.29 15.16 21.39
CA GLY A 49 8.90 15.43 20.08
C GLY A 49 9.38 14.15 19.40
N PHE A 50 10.07 13.28 20.14
CA PHE A 50 10.52 11.98 19.63
C PHE A 50 9.34 11.07 19.27
N PHE A 51 8.28 11.05 20.07
CA PHE A 51 7.09 10.25 19.80
C PHE A 51 6.34 10.74 18.56
N LEU A 52 6.18 12.06 18.41
CA LEU A 52 5.59 12.66 17.21
C LEU A 52 6.46 12.43 15.96
N PHE A 53 7.78 12.54 16.09
CA PHE A 53 8.70 12.24 15.00
C PHE A 53 8.67 10.76 14.62
N SER A 54 8.64 9.85 15.60
CA SER A 54 8.55 8.40 15.36
C SER A 54 7.23 8.03 14.68
N LEU A 55 6.10 8.63 15.11
CA LEU A 55 4.80 8.43 14.47
C LEU A 55 4.77 8.95 13.03
N SER A 56 5.35 10.13 12.77
CA SER A 56 5.41 10.67 11.41
C SER A 56 6.34 9.83 10.52
N TYR A 57 7.49 9.41 11.05
CA TYR A 57 8.40 8.50 10.34
C TYR A 57 7.67 7.19 10.02
N ALA A 58 7.03 6.55 11.01
CA ALA A 58 6.29 5.31 10.81
C ALA A 58 5.19 5.45 9.75
N GLY A 59 4.43 6.55 9.73
CA GLY A 59 3.42 6.81 8.70
C GLY A 59 3.97 6.85 7.28
N VAL A 60 5.17 7.41 7.09
CA VAL A 60 5.86 7.46 5.78
C VAL A 60 6.39 6.09 5.37
N TYR A 61 6.80 5.23 6.31
CA TYR A 61 7.30 3.87 5.97
C TYR A 61 6.19 2.84 5.72
N LEU A 62 4.94 3.13 6.07
CA LEU A 62 3.85 2.17 5.89
C LEU A 62 3.32 2.11 4.45
N ASP A 63 3.40 3.20 3.69
CA ASP A 63 2.89 3.25 2.30
C ASP A 63 4.03 3.03 1.27
N THR A 64 4.70 1.89 1.38
CA THR A 64 5.82 1.51 0.49
C THR A 64 5.37 0.94 -0.87
N TRP A 65 4.07 0.78 -1.06
CA TRP A 65 3.49 0.21 -2.27
C TRP A 65 3.02 1.32 -3.21
N PRO A 66 3.19 1.13 -4.53
CA PRO A 66 2.66 2.07 -5.49
C PRO A 66 1.13 2.11 -5.42
N LYS A 67 0.56 3.28 -5.70
CA LYS A 67 -0.87 3.48 -5.86
C LYS A 67 -1.26 3.10 -7.28
N PHE A 68 -2.38 2.41 -7.41
CA PHE A 68 -2.90 1.94 -8.69
C PHE A 68 -4.23 2.62 -8.95
N SER A 69 -4.40 3.21 -10.12
CA SER A 69 -5.69 3.69 -10.58
C SER A 69 -5.96 3.16 -11.98
N LEU A 70 -7.20 2.80 -12.26
CA LEU A 70 -7.56 2.21 -13.56
C LEU A 70 -8.57 3.11 -14.27
N ALA A 71 -8.42 3.22 -15.59
CA ALA A 71 -9.41 3.82 -16.46
C ALA A 71 -9.80 2.85 -17.57
N VAL A 72 -11.10 2.68 -17.81
CA VAL A 72 -11.63 1.95 -18.97
C VAL A 72 -11.91 2.98 -20.06
N ALA A 73 -11.10 2.97 -21.12
CA ALA A 73 -11.15 3.95 -22.19
C ALA A 73 -12.29 3.68 -23.18
N SER A 74 -12.43 2.42 -23.62
CA SER A 74 -13.53 2.00 -24.49
C SER A 74 -13.78 0.50 -24.39
N VAL A 75 -14.98 0.09 -24.82
CA VAL A 75 -15.34 -1.31 -25.03
C VAL A 75 -15.90 -1.44 -26.44
N ASP A 76 -15.27 -2.29 -27.24
CA ASP A 76 -15.61 -2.54 -28.64
C ASP A 76 -16.06 -4.00 -28.81
N GLY A 77 -16.71 -4.34 -29.93
CA GLY A 77 -17.05 -5.75 -30.25
C GLY A 77 -18.26 -6.34 -29.50
N LEU A 78 -19.05 -5.51 -28.82
CA LEU A 78 -20.31 -5.89 -28.16
C LEU A 78 -21.53 -5.88 -29.08
N SER A 79 -21.38 -5.49 -30.35
CA SER A 79 -22.52 -5.34 -31.26
C SER A 79 -23.21 -6.69 -31.50
N PRO A 80 -24.54 -6.77 -31.37
CA PRO A 80 -25.26 -7.97 -31.78
C PRO A 80 -25.03 -8.15 -33.27
N SER A 81 -24.38 -9.26 -33.65
CA SER A 81 -24.43 -9.70 -35.05
C SER A 81 -25.90 -9.74 -35.47
N SER A 82 -26.19 -9.36 -36.71
CA SER A 82 -27.57 -9.43 -37.24
C SER A 82 -28.11 -10.87 -37.29
N GLU A 83 -27.25 -11.85 -37.00
CA GLU A 83 -27.60 -13.24 -36.78
C GLU A 83 -27.81 -13.53 -35.28
N PRO A 84 -28.66 -14.50 -34.91
CA PRO A 84 -28.88 -14.92 -33.52
C PRO A 84 -27.65 -15.66 -32.92
N SER A 85 -26.43 -15.28 -33.28
CA SER A 85 -25.22 -15.80 -32.66
C SER A 85 -25.20 -15.38 -31.19
N THR A 86 -25.14 -16.36 -30.30
CA THR A 86 -25.04 -16.20 -28.83
C THR A 86 -23.68 -15.65 -28.38
N THR A 87 -22.87 -15.23 -29.35
CA THR A 87 -21.43 -15.12 -29.22
C THR A 87 -20.99 -13.70 -29.53
N ILE A 88 -20.19 -13.11 -28.65
CA ILE A 88 -19.62 -11.77 -28.81
C ILE A 88 -18.09 -11.83 -28.71
N SER A 89 -17.38 -10.85 -29.27
CA SER A 89 -15.91 -10.79 -29.17
C SER A 89 -15.50 -9.42 -28.63
N PRO A 90 -15.63 -9.21 -27.31
CA PRO A 90 -15.41 -7.91 -26.72
C PRO A 90 -13.92 -7.57 -26.66
N VAL A 91 -13.61 -6.29 -26.86
CA VAL A 91 -12.27 -5.72 -26.72
C VAL A 91 -12.35 -4.54 -25.77
N PHE A 92 -11.57 -4.60 -24.69
CA PHE A 92 -11.48 -3.58 -23.65
C PHE A 92 -10.15 -2.88 -23.75
N ASN A 93 -10.20 -1.56 -23.94
CA ASN A 93 -9.02 -0.70 -23.88
C ASN A 93 -8.91 -0.12 -22.47
N LEU A 94 -7.95 -0.62 -21.70
CA LEU A 94 -7.73 -0.23 -20.31
C LEU A 94 -6.43 0.57 -20.21
N THR A 95 -6.41 1.55 -19.31
CA THR A 95 -5.21 2.28 -18.93
C THR A 95 -5.02 2.15 -17.43
N LEU A 96 -3.97 1.43 -17.04
CA LEU A 96 -3.54 1.33 -15.65
C LEU A 96 -2.53 2.43 -15.37
N HIS A 97 -2.91 3.31 -14.46
CA HIS A 97 -2.07 4.32 -13.88
C HIS A 97 -1.37 3.78 -12.63
N VAL A 98 -0.04 3.87 -12.58
CA VAL A 98 0.76 3.45 -11.45
C VAL A 98 1.59 4.63 -10.95
N ASP A 99 1.41 4.97 -9.67
CA ASP A 99 2.09 6.05 -8.99
C ASP A 99 2.96 5.49 -7.86
N ASN A 100 4.28 5.60 -8.02
CA ASN A 100 5.31 5.16 -7.07
C ASN A 100 6.04 6.34 -6.41
N THR A 101 5.48 7.55 -6.49
CA THR A 101 6.13 8.77 -5.95
C THR A 101 6.32 8.75 -4.44
N ASN A 102 5.53 7.95 -3.72
CA ASN A 102 5.62 7.83 -2.27
C ASN A 102 6.55 6.69 -1.80
N SER A 103 7.09 5.88 -2.72
CA SER A 103 7.98 4.78 -2.35
C SER A 103 9.45 5.13 -2.52
N TYR A 104 10.27 4.74 -1.55
CA TYR A 104 11.74 4.82 -1.67
C TYR A 104 12.28 3.86 -2.74
N TYR A 105 11.58 2.75 -2.99
CA TYR A 105 12.08 1.64 -3.79
C TYR A 105 11.57 1.68 -5.22
N ASN A 106 12.40 1.19 -6.14
CA ASN A 106 11.97 0.94 -7.51
C ASN A 106 10.92 -0.18 -7.53
N TYR A 107 9.94 -0.06 -8.42
CA TYR A 107 8.88 -1.06 -8.59
C TYR A 107 8.98 -1.68 -9.98
N CYS A 108 9.25 -2.97 -10.03
CA CYS A 108 9.47 -3.73 -11.27
C CYS A 108 8.53 -4.94 -11.35
N VAL A 109 7.65 -4.91 -12.35
CA VAL A 109 6.79 -6.01 -12.77
C VAL A 109 7.46 -6.74 -13.93
N LYS A 110 7.63 -8.07 -13.82
CA LYS A 110 8.16 -8.91 -14.89
C LYS A 110 7.11 -9.21 -15.95
N LYS A 111 5.93 -9.59 -15.48
CA LYS A 111 4.78 -9.97 -16.28
C LYS A 111 3.52 -9.95 -15.42
N GLY A 112 2.38 -9.96 -16.08
CA GLY A 112 1.10 -10.07 -15.40
C GLY A 112 0.02 -10.70 -16.25
N LYS A 113 -1.13 -10.91 -15.60
CA LYS A 113 -2.38 -11.26 -16.26
C LYS A 113 -3.46 -10.29 -15.77
N THR A 114 -4.21 -9.74 -16.70
CA THR A 114 -5.40 -8.94 -16.44
C THR A 114 -6.62 -9.76 -16.80
N ARG A 115 -7.65 -9.71 -15.96
CA ARG A 115 -8.97 -10.26 -16.22
C ARG A 115 -10.02 -9.18 -16.01
N VAL A 116 -10.99 -9.13 -16.89
CA VAL A 116 -12.14 -8.22 -16.81
C VAL A 116 -13.36 -9.09 -16.56
N LEU A 117 -14.08 -8.80 -15.49
CA LEU A 117 -15.29 -9.50 -15.10
C LEU A 117 -16.48 -8.55 -15.17
N TYR A 118 -17.60 -9.07 -15.65
CA TYR A 118 -18.90 -8.43 -15.59
C TYR A 118 -19.85 -9.35 -14.83
N GLN A 119 -20.39 -8.86 -13.70
CA GLN A 119 -21.24 -9.67 -12.82
C GLN A 119 -20.65 -11.06 -12.50
N LEU A 120 -19.35 -11.11 -12.14
CA LEU A 120 -18.57 -12.33 -11.84
C LEU A 120 -18.27 -13.25 -13.03
N VAL A 121 -18.69 -12.91 -14.26
CA VAL A 121 -18.34 -13.65 -15.48
C VAL A 121 -17.12 -13.01 -16.12
N GLU A 122 -16.08 -13.79 -16.39
CA GLU A 122 -14.90 -13.32 -17.12
C GLU A 122 -15.28 -13.03 -18.58
N VAL A 123 -15.20 -11.75 -18.97
CA VAL A 123 -15.57 -11.27 -20.30
C VAL A 123 -14.37 -10.97 -21.19
N ALA A 124 -13.18 -10.76 -20.59
CA ALA A 124 -11.94 -10.54 -21.33
C ALA A 124 -10.71 -10.83 -20.49
N GLU A 125 -9.61 -11.18 -21.17
CA GLU A 125 -8.30 -11.35 -20.57
C GLU A 125 -7.19 -10.64 -21.36
N ALA A 126 -6.10 -10.28 -20.69
CA ALA A 126 -4.90 -9.75 -21.33
C ALA A 126 -3.63 -10.23 -20.62
N PRO A 127 -2.55 -10.52 -21.35
CA PRO A 127 -1.22 -10.51 -20.76
C PRO A 127 -0.79 -9.06 -20.46
N THR A 128 -0.27 -8.80 -19.27
CA THR A 128 0.36 -7.52 -18.93
C THR A 128 1.87 -7.63 -19.17
N VAL A 129 2.40 -6.76 -20.03
CA VAL A 129 3.84 -6.67 -20.27
C VAL A 129 4.54 -6.11 -19.04
N GLY A 130 5.74 -6.62 -18.75
CA GLY A 130 6.56 -6.13 -17.64
C GLY A 130 6.94 -4.66 -17.79
N PHE A 131 7.04 -3.96 -16.67
CA PHE A 131 7.46 -2.58 -16.59
C PHE A 131 8.22 -2.32 -15.30
N CYS A 132 9.13 -1.35 -15.35
CA CYS A 132 9.79 -0.81 -14.17
C CYS A 132 9.52 0.69 -14.05
N MET A 133 9.56 1.18 -12.82
CA MET A 133 9.55 2.59 -12.47
C MET A 133 10.48 2.84 -11.28
N ASP A 134 11.04 4.04 -11.24
CA ASP A 134 11.95 4.45 -10.18
C ASP A 134 11.20 4.82 -8.91
N GLY A 135 11.88 4.73 -7.77
CA GLY A 135 11.40 5.28 -6.50
C GLY A 135 11.27 6.80 -6.54
N PHE A 136 10.42 7.36 -5.68
CA PHE A 136 10.17 8.78 -5.44
C PHE A 136 9.60 9.62 -6.59
N LEU A 137 9.83 9.23 -7.84
CA LEU A 137 9.41 9.99 -9.03
C LEU A 137 8.77 9.11 -10.11
N GLY A 138 8.62 7.82 -9.84
CA GLY A 138 8.08 6.88 -10.81
C GLY A 138 6.57 7.03 -10.97
N GLU A 139 6.14 7.48 -12.14
CA GLU A 139 4.75 7.46 -12.57
C GLU A 139 4.67 6.83 -13.95
N LYS A 140 3.71 5.93 -14.18
CA LYS A 140 3.59 5.23 -15.47
C LYS A 140 2.15 4.89 -15.81
N ASN A 141 1.81 5.16 -17.07
CA ASN A 141 0.59 4.65 -17.70
C ASN A 141 0.90 3.38 -18.48
N VAL A 142 0.19 2.31 -18.17
CA VAL A 142 0.29 1.00 -18.83
C VAL A 142 -1.00 0.74 -19.58
N SER A 143 -0.93 0.75 -20.91
CA SER A 143 -2.05 0.39 -21.77
C SER A 143 -2.21 -1.13 -21.81
N ILE A 144 -3.43 -1.60 -21.57
CA ILE A 144 -3.78 -3.03 -21.55
C ILE A 144 -4.96 -3.24 -22.49
N HIS A 145 -4.78 -4.13 -23.46
CA HIS A 145 -5.81 -4.51 -24.41
C HIS A 145 -6.33 -5.90 -24.03
N ALA A 146 -7.43 -5.93 -23.27
CA ALA A 146 -8.07 -7.18 -22.89
C ALA A 146 -9.11 -7.57 -23.93
N TRP A 147 -9.15 -8.83 -24.31
CA TRP A 147 -10.09 -9.29 -25.32
C TRP A 147 -10.56 -10.70 -25.00
N HIS A 148 -11.67 -11.09 -25.63
CA HIS A 148 -12.08 -12.49 -25.69
C HIS A 148 -12.64 -12.80 -27.07
N MET A 149 -12.34 -14.01 -27.56
CA MET A 149 -12.90 -14.51 -28.81
C MET A 149 -14.06 -15.41 -28.48
N GLU A 150 -15.13 -15.22 -29.23
CA GLU A 150 -16.29 -16.10 -29.19
C GLU A 150 -16.90 -16.31 -27.79
N LEU A 151 -16.99 -15.24 -26.99
CA LEU A 151 -17.61 -15.26 -25.67
C LEU A 151 -19.10 -15.59 -25.76
N VAL A 152 -19.49 -16.69 -25.14
CA VAL A 152 -20.90 -17.08 -25.00
C VAL A 152 -21.44 -16.54 -23.68
N LEU A 153 -22.36 -15.59 -23.77
CA LEU A 153 -23.09 -15.04 -22.63
C LEU A 153 -24.56 -15.45 -22.68
N PRO A 154 -25.22 -15.70 -21.54
CA PRO A 154 -26.67 -15.80 -21.49
C PRO A 154 -27.30 -14.56 -22.13
N GLY A 155 -28.32 -14.75 -22.98
CA GLY A 155 -28.90 -13.65 -23.77
C GLY A 155 -29.32 -12.44 -22.93
N PHE A 156 -29.92 -12.69 -21.76
CA PHE A 156 -30.27 -11.64 -20.80
C PHE A 156 -29.06 -10.80 -20.34
N LEU A 157 -27.95 -11.45 -19.94
CA LEU A 157 -26.74 -10.75 -19.50
C LEU A 157 -26.06 -10.00 -20.65
N ARG A 158 -26.09 -10.57 -21.86
CA ARG A 158 -25.53 -9.93 -23.05
C ARG A 158 -26.30 -8.66 -23.39
N ASP A 159 -27.63 -8.73 -23.41
CA ASP A 159 -28.47 -7.60 -23.78
C ASP A 159 -28.37 -6.49 -22.72
N GLN A 160 -28.33 -6.86 -21.43
CA GLN A 160 -28.07 -5.93 -20.32
C GLN A 160 -26.68 -5.29 -20.43
N LEU A 161 -25.62 -6.08 -20.68
CA LEU A 161 -24.26 -5.58 -20.86
C LEU A 161 -24.18 -4.57 -22.01
N TYR A 162 -24.82 -4.88 -23.15
CA TYR A 162 -24.86 -3.99 -24.30
C TYR A 162 -25.56 -2.66 -23.98
N GLU A 163 -26.71 -2.71 -23.32
CA GLU A 163 -27.46 -1.52 -22.91
C GLU A 163 -26.68 -0.69 -21.89
N GLU A 164 -26.13 -1.31 -20.85
CA GLU A 164 -25.37 -0.61 -19.81
C GLU A 164 -24.07 0.01 -20.36
N VAL A 165 -23.38 -0.67 -21.29
CA VAL A 165 -22.18 -0.10 -21.92
C VAL A 165 -22.55 1.09 -22.80
N LYS A 166 -23.63 0.96 -23.58
CA LYS A 166 -24.15 2.05 -24.42
C LYS A 166 -24.58 3.27 -23.59
N GLU A 167 -25.14 3.03 -22.41
CA GLU A 167 -25.53 4.08 -21.47
C GLU A 167 -24.37 4.61 -20.61
N GLY A 168 -23.17 4.00 -20.69
CA GLY A 168 -22.02 4.37 -19.85
C GLY A 168 -22.23 4.05 -18.36
N LYS A 169 -23.06 3.04 -18.04
CA LYS A 169 -23.39 2.60 -16.68
C LYS A 169 -22.81 1.24 -16.31
N ALA A 170 -22.27 0.51 -17.29
CA ALA A 170 -21.70 -0.81 -17.05
C ALA A 170 -20.52 -0.75 -16.09
N VAL A 171 -20.58 -1.56 -15.04
CA VAL A 171 -19.52 -1.72 -14.02
C VAL A 171 -18.76 -3.00 -14.32
N PHE A 172 -17.43 -2.88 -14.36
CA PHE A 172 -16.54 -4.03 -14.54
C PHE A 172 -15.60 -4.14 -13.34
N ASP A 173 -15.39 -5.37 -12.91
CA ASP A 173 -14.36 -5.73 -11.94
C ASP A 173 -13.12 -6.17 -12.71
N VAL A 174 -12.02 -5.44 -12.55
CA VAL A 174 -10.76 -5.69 -13.24
C VAL A 174 -9.74 -6.20 -12.23
N GLN A 175 -9.34 -7.45 -12.43
CA GLN A 175 -8.38 -8.14 -11.59
C GLN A 175 -7.02 -8.18 -12.30
N LEU A 176 -6.00 -7.66 -11.65
CA LEU A 176 -4.63 -7.66 -12.13
C LEU A 176 -3.78 -8.54 -11.23
N LEU A 177 -3.15 -9.55 -11.80
CA LEU A 177 -2.19 -10.40 -11.14
C LEU A 177 -0.81 -10.09 -11.70
N PHE A 178 0.08 -9.52 -10.88
CA PHE A 178 1.45 -9.22 -11.28
C PHE A 178 2.44 -10.14 -10.59
N GLU A 179 3.45 -10.53 -11.36
CA GLU A 179 4.66 -11.16 -10.87
C GLU A 179 5.75 -10.09 -10.84
N PHE A 180 6.24 -9.74 -9.65
CA PHE A 180 7.26 -8.72 -9.48
C PHE A 180 8.60 -9.33 -9.08
N ASP A 181 9.67 -8.68 -9.51
CA ASP A 181 10.98 -8.86 -8.91
C ASP A 181 10.92 -8.18 -7.54
N GLY A 182 11.12 -8.93 -6.46
CA GLY A 182 10.92 -8.44 -5.10
C GLY A 182 11.55 -7.07 -4.84
N LEU A 183 10.96 -6.29 -3.92
CA LEU A 183 11.52 -5.00 -3.45
C LEU A 183 12.88 -5.15 -2.74
N ARG A 184 13.35 -6.39 -2.53
CA ARG A 184 14.67 -6.77 -2.01
C ARG A 184 15.22 -7.97 -2.80
N VAL A 185 16.53 -7.96 -3.00
CA VAL A 185 17.36 -8.87 -3.83
C VAL A 185 17.27 -10.37 -3.43
N GLN A 186 16.43 -10.78 -2.50
CA GLN A 186 16.53 -12.13 -1.92
C GLN A 186 15.22 -12.80 -1.53
N ASP A 187 14.09 -12.47 -2.17
CA ASP A 187 12.88 -13.24 -1.93
C ASP A 187 12.17 -13.70 -3.19
N SER A 188 11.58 -14.89 -3.03
CA SER A 188 10.84 -15.66 -4.00
C SER A 188 9.88 -14.79 -4.81
N SER A 189 9.69 -15.12 -6.10
CA SER A 189 8.71 -14.49 -7.00
C SER A 189 7.39 -14.22 -6.27
N SER A 190 7.20 -12.98 -5.85
CA SER A 190 6.03 -12.57 -5.09
C SER A 190 4.95 -12.16 -6.07
N ARG A 191 3.70 -12.51 -5.77
CA ARG A 191 2.55 -12.20 -6.62
C ARG A 191 1.72 -11.12 -5.94
N SER A 192 1.38 -10.06 -6.66
CA SER A 192 0.45 -9.04 -6.17
C SER A 192 -0.87 -9.19 -6.90
N PHE A 193 -1.95 -9.07 -6.14
CA PHE A 193 -3.31 -9.05 -6.65
C PHE A 193 -3.89 -7.65 -6.46
N ILE A 194 -4.30 -7.02 -7.55
CA ILE A 194 -4.93 -5.71 -7.53
C ILE A 194 -6.34 -5.89 -8.06
N ASP A 195 -7.30 -5.38 -7.31
CA ASP A 195 -8.71 -5.41 -7.66
C ASP A 195 -9.22 -3.98 -7.86
N CYS A 196 -9.75 -3.73 -9.05
CA CYS A 196 -10.24 -2.41 -9.46
C CYS A 196 -11.70 -2.57 -9.88
N GLN A 197 -12.57 -1.68 -9.42
CA GLN A 197 -13.94 -1.61 -9.91
C GLN A 197 -14.14 -0.30 -10.68
N GLN A 198 -14.66 -0.39 -11.91
CA GLN A 198 -14.70 0.75 -12.82
C GLN A 198 -15.97 0.79 -13.68
N VAL A 199 -16.55 1.99 -13.82
CA VAL A 199 -17.64 2.28 -14.77
C VAL A 199 -17.07 2.65 -16.14
N VAL A 200 -17.63 2.10 -17.22
CA VAL A 200 -17.24 2.44 -18.60
C VAL A 200 -17.49 3.91 -18.92
N ALA A 201 -16.51 4.52 -19.60
CA ALA A 201 -16.63 5.86 -20.18
C ALA A 201 -16.97 7.00 -19.20
N SER A 202 -16.82 6.81 -17.89
CA SER A 202 -17.00 7.90 -16.93
C SER A 202 -15.89 8.95 -17.01
N GLY A 203 -14.77 8.64 -17.68
CA GLY A 203 -13.56 9.47 -17.69
C GLY A 203 -12.89 9.61 -16.32
N ALA A 204 -13.48 9.05 -15.26
CA ALA A 204 -12.97 9.13 -13.90
C ALA A 204 -12.04 7.93 -13.63
N THR A 205 -10.85 8.21 -13.10
CA THR A 205 -9.92 7.19 -12.58
C THR A 205 -10.33 6.80 -11.17
N PHE A 206 -10.54 5.50 -10.91
CA PHE A 206 -10.80 5.00 -9.56
C PHE A 206 -9.55 4.36 -8.95
N GLN A 207 -9.36 4.56 -7.65
CA GLN A 207 -8.28 3.95 -6.88
C GLN A 207 -8.56 2.46 -6.70
N CYS A 208 -7.60 1.62 -7.07
CA CYS A 208 -7.70 0.18 -6.94
C CYS A 208 -7.30 -0.28 -5.53
N LYS A 209 -7.90 -1.38 -5.08
CA LYS A 209 -7.50 -2.03 -3.85
C LYS A 209 -6.33 -2.96 -4.14
N HIS A 210 -5.20 -2.70 -3.48
CA HIS A 210 -4.02 -3.54 -3.60
C HIS A 210 -3.96 -4.57 -2.47
N SER A 211 -3.72 -5.83 -2.81
CA SER A 211 -3.49 -6.93 -1.87
C SER A 211 -2.27 -7.74 -2.30
N VAL A 212 -1.27 -7.81 -1.42
CA VAL A 212 -0.05 -8.60 -1.68
C VAL A 212 -0.20 -9.94 -1.01
N SER A 213 -0.16 -11.01 -1.81
CA SER A 213 -0.07 -12.37 -1.29
C SER A 213 1.35 -12.86 -1.53
N SER A 214 2.17 -12.91 -0.49
CA SER A 214 3.45 -13.64 -0.57
C SER A 214 3.12 -15.12 -0.72
N VAL A 215 3.25 -15.64 -1.95
CA VAL A 215 3.32 -17.09 -2.13
C VAL A 215 4.69 -17.50 -1.62
N ILE A 216 4.78 -17.75 -0.32
CA ILE A 216 5.88 -18.55 0.21
C ILE A 216 5.81 -19.84 -0.59
N SER A 217 6.85 -20.10 -1.38
CA SER A 217 7.02 -21.36 -2.09
C SER A 217 7.01 -22.46 -1.03
N GLN A 218 5.84 -23.05 -0.77
CA GLN A 218 5.75 -24.37 -0.18
C GLN A 218 6.33 -25.31 -1.24
N ARG A 219 7.65 -25.46 -1.20
CA ARG A 219 8.30 -26.66 -1.69
C ARG A 219 7.60 -27.84 -0.99
N ASN A 220 6.89 -28.62 -1.79
CA ASN A 220 6.29 -29.92 -1.47
C ASN A 220 5.05 -29.88 -0.56
N THR A 221 3.86 -29.91 -1.17
CA THR A 221 2.92 -31.04 -1.05
C THR A 221 1.96 -30.99 -2.24
N GLY A 222 1.94 -32.07 -3.02
CA GLY A 222 1.29 -32.12 -4.33
C GLY A 222 -0.22 -31.92 -4.30
N TYR A 223 -0.69 -31.22 -5.32
CA TYR A 223 -2.02 -31.39 -5.92
C TYR A 223 -1.87 -31.01 -7.41
N ASP A 224 -1.21 -31.89 -8.15
CA ASP A 224 -1.40 -31.96 -9.61
C ASP A 224 -2.76 -32.59 -9.86
N SER A 225 -3.64 -31.88 -10.57
CA SER A 225 -4.55 -32.42 -11.60
C SER A 225 -5.60 -31.36 -11.92
N PHE A 226 -5.42 -30.69 -13.05
CA PHE A 226 -6.58 -30.38 -13.90
C PHE A 226 -6.20 -30.79 -15.32
N ASP A 227 -6.80 -31.91 -15.71
CA ASP A 227 -6.63 -32.60 -16.97
C ASP A 227 -6.84 -31.68 -18.18
N THR A 228 -5.94 -31.84 -19.13
CA THR A 228 -6.12 -31.43 -20.51
C THR A 228 -7.00 -32.47 -21.22
N PRO A 229 -8.05 -32.09 -21.95
CA PRO A 229 -8.72 -33.03 -22.84
C PRO A 229 -7.86 -33.19 -24.10
N HIS A 230 -7.18 -34.34 -24.21
CA HIS A 230 -6.64 -34.80 -25.48
C HIS A 230 -7.79 -35.19 -26.41
N ALA A 231 -7.81 -34.56 -27.57
CA ALA A 231 -8.59 -34.97 -28.72
C ALA A 231 -8.11 -36.34 -29.24
N ASN A 232 -9.08 -37.20 -29.56
CA ASN A 232 -9.00 -38.20 -30.63
C ASN A 232 -10.40 -38.29 -31.26
#